data_AF-A0A392QVI4-F1
#
_entry.id   AF-A0A392QVI4-F1
#
_cell.length_a   1.000
_cell.length_b   1.000
_cell.length_c   1.000
_cell.angle_alpha   90.00
_cell.angle_beta   90.00
_cell.angle_gamma   90.00
#
_symmetry.space_group_name_H-M   'P 1'
#
loop_
_entity.id
_entity.type
_entity.pdbx_description
1 polymer ?
#
loop_
_entity_poly.entity_id
_entity_poly.type
_entity_poly.pdbx_seq_one_letter_code
_entity_poly.pdbx_strand_id
1 'polypeptide(L)'
;NAEDDIVFPALESKETLHNVSHSYTLDHKAEEKLFEDISCVLSVLHEAMQRTHMSEDLSESNLGISVVNDSDDIRKYNELATKLQGMMCKSIRVTLDQHIFREELELWPLFGKHFTVEEQDKIVGRIIGTTGAEVLQSMLPWVTSALTQDEQNKMMDTWKQATKNTMFN
;
A
#
# COMPACT_ATOMS: atom_id res chain seq x y z
N ASN A 1 4.64 -7.61 7.48
CA ASN A 1 3.37 -7.51 6.72
C ASN A 1 2.45 -8.59 7.25
N ALA A 2 1.20 -8.27 7.59
CA ALA A 2 0.30 -9.25 8.21
C ALA A 2 0.08 -10.51 7.34
N GLU A 3 0.18 -10.38 6.02
CA GLU A 3 0.12 -11.51 5.08
C GLU A 3 1.31 -12.46 5.23
N ASP A 4 2.54 -11.95 5.15
CA ASP A 4 3.76 -12.74 5.31
C ASP A 4 3.91 -13.34 6.72
N ASP A 5 3.44 -12.64 7.75
CA ASP A 5 3.64 -13.01 9.15
C ASP A 5 2.53 -13.92 9.71
N ILE A 6 1.34 -13.91 9.12
CA ILE A 6 0.14 -14.58 9.67
C ILE A 6 -0.57 -15.43 8.61
N VAL A 7 -0.85 -14.86 7.44
CA VAL A 7 -1.68 -15.50 6.40
C VAL A 7 -0.94 -16.63 5.71
N PHE A 8 0.29 -16.38 5.25
CA PHE A 8 1.11 -17.38 4.56
C PHE A 8 1.53 -18.55 5.46
N PRO A 9 2.00 -18.34 6.71
CA PRO A 9 2.27 -19.45 7.62
C PRO A 9 1.01 -20.28 7.94
N ALA A 10 -0.16 -19.65 8.01
CA ALA A 10 -1.41 -20.37 8.20
C ALA A 10 -1.75 -21.26 6.99
N LEU A 11 -1.59 -20.75 5.76
CA LEU A 11 -1.81 -21.51 4.54
C LEU A 11 -0.80 -22.65 4.36
N GLU A 12 0.48 -22.40 4.62
CA GLU A 12 1.54 -23.42 4.52
C GLU A 12 1.44 -24.52 5.57
N SER A 13 0.82 -24.23 6.72
CA SER A 13 0.55 -25.25 7.74
C SER A 13 -0.44 -26.32 7.27
N LYS A 14 -1.19 -26.07 6.20
CA LYS A 14 -2.07 -27.07 5.56
C LYS A 14 -1.27 -27.77 4.45
N GLU A 15 -1.10 -29.10 4.58
CA GLU A 15 -0.25 -29.96 3.71
C GLU A 15 -0.45 -29.79 2.19
N THR A 16 -1.56 -29.20 1.73
CA THR A 16 -1.90 -29.03 0.31
C THR A 16 -1.32 -27.76 -0.34
N LEU A 17 -0.73 -26.83 0.41
CA LEU A 17 -0.36 -25.48 -0.07
C LEU A 17 1.10 -25.09 0.18
N HIS A 18 1.96 -26.08 0.42
CA HIS A 18 3.39 -25.83 0.62
C HIS A 18 3.99 -25.18 -0.64
N ASN A 19 4.73 -24.08 -0.47
CA ASN A 19 5.39 -23.26 -1.51
C ASN A 19 4.51 -22.30 -2.31
N VAL A 20 3.24 -22.11 -1.94
CA VAL A 20 2.41 -21.10 -2.61
C VAL A 20 2.88 -19.69 -2.23
N SER A 21 3.31 -19.47 -0.97
CA SER A 21 3.67 -18.15 -0.42
C SER A 21 4.87 -17.47 -1.09
N HIS A 22 5.85 -18.25 -1.57
CA HIS A 22 7.15 -17.70 -1.97
C HIS A 22 7.05 -16.73 -3.15
N SER A 23 6.15 -17.01 -4.10
CA SER A 23 5.91 -16.12 -5.24
C SER A 23 5.29 -14.79 -4.79
N TYR A 24 4.35 -14.82 -3.87
CA TYR A 24 3.67 -13.62 -3.36
C TYR A 24 4.62 -12.77 -2.51
N THR A 25 5.45 -13.38 -1.66
CA THR A 25 6.49 -12.64 -0.92
C THR A 25 7.54 -11.99 -1.84
N LEU A 26 7.84 -12.60 -3.00
CA LEU A 26 8.71 -11.97 -4.01
C LEU A 26 8.01 -10.78 -4.70
N ASP A 27 6.73 -10.92 -5.01
CA ASP A 27 5.93 -9.84 -5.58
C ASP A 27 5.81 -8.66 -4.58
N HIS A 28 5.60 -8.93 -3.28
CA HIS A 28 5.62 -7.90 -2.23
C HIS A 28 6.94 -7.13 -2.17
N LYS A 29 8.09 -7.82 -2.29
CA LYS A 29 9.41 -7.15 -2.32
C LYS A 29 9.58 -6.28 -3.56
N ALA A 30 9.04 -6.72 -4.70
CA ALA A 30 9.08 -5.92 -5.93
C ALA A 30 8.21 -4.66 -5.79
N GLU A 31 7.03 -4.78 -5.19
CA GLU A 31 6.12 -3.67 -4.91
C GLU A 31 6.68 -2.70 -3.88
N GLU A 32 7.27 -3.18 -2.78
CA GLU A 32 7.94 -2.36 -1.78
C GLU A 32 9.03 -1.49 -2.40
N LYS A 33 9.85 -2.08 -3.28
CA LYS A 33 10.86 -1.34 -4.03
C LYS A 33 10.24 -0.28 -4.96
N LEU A 34 9.12 -0.57 -5.62
CA LEU A 34 8.41 0.41 -6.42
C LEU A 34 7.88 1.58 -5.57
N PHE A 35 7.39 1.30 -4.35
CA PHE A 35 6.98 2.34 -3.40
C PHE A 35 8.16 3.19 -2.92
N GLU A 36 9.30 2.59 -2.61
CA GLU A 36 10.53 3.31 -2.25
C GLU A 36 11.01 4.22 -3.39
N ASP A 37 11.02 3.70 -4.63
CA ASP A 37 11.40 4.45 -5.82
C ASP A 37 10.45 5.64 -6.06
N ILE A 38 9.14 5.46 -5.87
CA ILE A 38 8.13 6.53 -5.93
C ILE A 38 8.38 7.57 -4.85
N SER A 39 8.61 7.14 -3.61
CA SER A 39 8.88 8.02 -2.47
C SER A 39 10.12 8.89 -2.73
N CYS A 40 11.19 8.29 -3.21
CA CYS A 40 12.43 8.98 -3.58
C CYS A 40 12.18 10.06 -4.65
N VAL A 41 11.47 9.72 -5.73
CA VAL A 41 11.15 10.69 -6.80
C VAL A 41 10.25 11.82 -6.29
N LEU A 42 9.29 11.52 -5.41
CA LEU A 42 8.44 12.52 -4.77
C LEU A 42 9.23 13.47 -3.87
N SER A 43 10.19 12.96 -3.08
CA SER A 43 11.08 13.79 -2.26
C SER A 43 11.94 14.72 -3.12
N VAL A 44 12.52 14.22 -4.21
CA VAL A 44 13.31 15.04 -5.14
C VAL A 44 12.46 16.12 -5.83
N LEU A 45 11.23 15.78 -6.23
CA LEU A 45 10.27 16.75 -6.77
C LEU A 45 9.90 17.81 -5.73
N HIS A 46 9.66 17.40 -4.48
CA HIS A 46 9.33 18.31 -3.38
C HIS A 46 10.48 19.29 -3.09
N GLU A 47 11.72 18.81 -3.04
CA GLU A 47 12.91 19.64 -2.86
C GLU A 47 13.15 20.60 -4.04
N ALA A 48 12.88 20.15 -5.27
CA ALA A 48 12.98 21.00 -6.46
C ALA A 48 11.95 22.14 -6.40
N MET A 49 10.72 21.88 -5.94
CA MET A 49 9.69 22.91 -5.75
C MET A 49 10.02 23.90 -4.63
N GLN A 50 10.64 23.45 -3.54
CA GLN A 50 11.06 24.37 -2.46
C GLN A 50 12.17 25.32 -2.92
N ARG A 51 13.10 24.85 -3.77
CA ARG A 51 14.20 25.68 -4.31
C ARG A 51 13.71 26.77 -5.25
N THR A 52 12.70 26.52 -6.07
CA THR A 52 12.08 27.54 -6.93
C THR A 52 11.37 28.63 -6.10
N HIS A 53 10.66 28.26 -5.03
CA HIS A 53 9.95 29.23 -4.17
C HIS A 53 10.87 30.13 -3.35
N MET A 54 12.12 29.71 -3.05
CA MET A 54 13.12 30.55 -2.35
C MET A 54 13.85 31.52 -3.30
N SER A 55 13.74 31.33 -4.62
CA SER A 55 14.37 32.18 -5.63
C SER A 55 13.51 33.37 -6.04
N GLU A 56 12.19 33.28 -5.95
CA GLU A 56 11.28 34.40 -6.30
C GLU A 56 11.36 35.55 -5.30
N ASP A 57 11.55 35.27 -4.01
CA ASP A 57 11.52 36.26 -2.92
C ASP A 57 12.77 37.17 -2.86
N LEU A 58 13.81 36.89 -3.67
CA LEU A 58 15.07 37.65 -3.74
C LEU A 58 15.31 38.35 -5.11
N SER A 59 14.37 38.27 -6.05
CA SER A 59 14.63 38.56 -7.47
C SER A 59 14.24 39.95 -7.99
N GLU A 60 14.09 40.96 -7.13
CA GLU A 60 13.88 42.35 -7.62
C GLU A 60 15.16 43.05 -8.14
N SER A 61 16.34 42.42 -8.09
CA SER A 61 17.59 43.08 -8.49
C SER A 61 18.65 42.10 -9.03
N ASN A 62 18.53 41.72 -10.31
CA ASN A 62 19.63 41.61 -11.31
C ASN A 62 19.21 40.72 -12.51
N LEU A 63 18.72 41.38 -13.56
CA LEU A 63 18.36 40.78 -14.84
C LEU A 63 19.62 40.56 -15.69
N GLY A 64 20.07 39.30 -15.85
CA GLY A 64 21.09 38.99 -16.84
C GLY A 64 21.59 37.54 -16.95
N ILE A 65 21.49 36.71 -15.90
CA ILE A 65 22.09 35.35 -15.90
C ILE A 65 21.07 34.22 -15.61
N SER A 66 19.83 34.55 -15.20
CA SER A 66 18.86 33.56 -14.68
C SER A 66 18.14 32.68 -15.71
N VAL A 67 18.10 33.06 -17.00
CA VAL A 67 17.17 32.46 -17.97
C VAL A 67 17.60 31.07 -18.44
N VAL A 68 18.88 30.73 -18.36
CA VAL A 68 19.41 29.44 -18.84
C VAL A 68 19.23 28.32 -17.81
N ASN A 69 19.35 28.63 -16.50
CA ASN A 69 19.15 27.64 -15.43
C ASN A 69 17.67 27.29 -15.25
N ASP A 70 16.77 28.28 -15.38
CA ASP A 70 15.33 28.08 -15.20
C ASP A 70 14.73 27.12 -16.25
N SER A 71 15.15 27.24 -17.51
CA SER A 71 14.73 26.33 -18.58
C SER A 71 15.21 24.89 -18.37
N ASP A 72 16.39 24.68 -17.78
CA ASP A 72 16.94 23.35 -17.54
C ASP A 72 16.31 22.68 -16.31
N ASP A 73 15.98 23.46 -15.28
CA ASP A 73 15.31 22.99 -14.07
C ASP A 73 13.83 22.65 -14.35
N ILE A 74 13.12 23.46 -15.14
CA ILE A 74 11.76 23.15 -15.62
C ILE A 74 11.74 21.86 -16.46
N ARG A 75 12.78 21.63 -17.28
CA ARG A 75 12.87 20.42 -18.11
C ARG A 75 13.12 19.17 -17.27
N LYS A 76 14.04 19.23 -16.30
CA LYS A 76 14.28 18.15 -15.32
C LYS A 76 13.04 17.84 -14.48
N TYR A 77 12.32 18.86 -14.05
CA TYR A 77 11.05 18.69 -13.32
C TYR A 77 10.01 17.94 -14.15
N ASN A 78 9.79 18.38 -15.40
CA ASN A 78 8.84 17.72 -16.30
C ASN A 78 9.25 16.29 -16.63
N GLU A 79 10.55 16.00 -16.76
CA GLU A 79 11.06 14.64 -16.93
C GLU A 79 10.81 13.77 -15.69
N LEU A 80 11.07 14.26 -14.48
CA LEU A 80 10.78 13.53 -13.24
C LEU A 80 9.28 13.30 -13.05
N ALA A 81 8.45 14.33 -13.30
CA ALA A 81 7.00 14.23 -13.20
C ALA A 81 6.44 13.22 -14.22
N THR A 82 6.95 13.22 -15.45
CA THR A 82 6.56 12.25 -16.48
C THR A 82 7.05 10.85 -16.14
N LYS A 83 8.24 10.70 -15.53
CA LYS A 83 8.76 9.41 -15.06
C LYS A 83 7.90 8.84 -13.93
N LEU A 84 7.53 9.68 -12.96
CA LEU A 84 6.66 9.33 -11.85
C LEU A 84 5.27 8.91 -12.36
N GLN A 85 4.61 9.80 -13.11
CA GLN A 85 3.23 9.62 -13.57
C GLN A 85 3.10 8.55 -14.67
N GLY A 86 4.09 8.49 -15.56
CA GLY A 86 4.07 7.67 -16.78
C GLY A 86 4.53 6.23 -16.57
N MET A 87 5.59 6.00 -15.78
CA MET A 87 6.12 4.66 -15.54
C MET A 87 5.77 4.14 -14.16
N MET A 88 6.00 4.91 -13.10
CA MET A 88 5.92 4.37 -11.73
C MET A 88 4.49 4.19 -11.23
N CYS A 89 3.64 5.22 -11.34
CA CYS A 89 2.22 5.11 -10.94
C CYS A 89 1.44 4.10 -11.80
N LYS A 90 1.80 3.96 -13.08
CA LYS A 90 1.18 2.94 -13.94
C LYS A 90 1.68 1.54 -13.62
N SER A 91 2.99 1.38 -13.41
CA SER A 91 3.58 0.09 -13.05
C SER A 91 3.00 -0.41 -11.74
N ILE A 92 2.98 0.42 -10.69
CA ILE A 92 2.49 0.00 -9.38
C ILE A 92 1.02 -0.39 -9.43
N ARG A 93 0.19 0.37 -10.18
CA ARG A 93 -1.21 0.01 -10.38
C ARG A 93 -1.35 -1.34 -11.07
N VAL A 94 -0.60 -1.60 -12.14
CA VAL A 94 -0.69 -2.86 -12.89
C VAL A 94 -0.17 -4.03 -12.06
N THR A 95 0.94 -3.85 -11.34
CA THR A 95 1.54 -4.88 -10.49
C THR A 95 0.59 -5.24 -9.35
N LEU A 96 0.06 -4.25 -8.62
CA LEU A 96 -0.90 -4.48 -7.54
C LEU A 96 -2.20 -5.12 -8.03
N ASP A 97 -2.75 -4.65 -9.16
CA ASP A 97 -3.97 -5.22 -9.73
C ASP A 97 -3.79 -6.70 -10.10
N GLN A 98 -2.65 -7.05 -10.70
CA GLN A 98 -2.31 -8.44 -11.00
C GLN A 98 -1.99 -9.28 -9.76
N HIS A 99 -1.42 -8.67 -8.73
CA HIS A 99 -1.16 -9.33 -7.45
C HIS A 99 -2.47 -9.69 -6.77
N ILE A 100 -3.30 -8.69 -6.49
CA ILE A 100 -4.61 -8.83 -5.82
C ILE A 100 -5.49 -9.80 -6.59
N PHE A 101 -5.55 -9.69 -7.93
CA PHE A 101 -6.34 -10.62 -8.74
C PHE A 101 -5.92 -12.08 -8.57
N ARG A 102 -4.60 -12.35 -8.49
CA ARG A 102 -4.09 -13.72 -8.26
C ARG A 102 -4.41 -14.20 -6.85
N GLU A 103 -4.32 -13.34 -5.85
CA GLU A 103 -4.70 -13.68 -4.48
C GLU A 103 -6.20 -13.99 -4.37
N GLU A 104 -7.06 -13.18 -4.98
CA GLU A 104 -8.51 -13.39 -5.01
C GLU A 104 -8.88 -14.70 -5.71
N LEU A 105 -8.19 -15.04 -6.80
CA LEU A 105 -8.48 -16.22 -7.60
C LEU A 105 -7.95 -17.50 -6.96
N GLU A 106 -6.72 -17.46 -6.42
CA GLU A 106 -6.00 -18.66 -5.99
C GLU A 106 -6.08 -18.85 -4.47
N LEU A 107 -5.91 -17.79 -3.68
CA LEU A 107 -5.85 -17.87 -2.21
C LEU A 107 -7.24 -17.82 -1.56
N TRP A 108 -8.13 -16.94 -2.04
CA TRP A 108 -9.44 -16.73 -1.41
C TRP A 108 -10.33 -17.99 -1.36
N PRO A 109 -10.40 -18.81 -2.42
CA PRO A 109 -11.17 -20.07 -2.38
C PRO A 109 -10.57 -21.10 -1.42
N LEU A 110 -9.25 -21.06 -1.17
CA LEU A 110 -8.57 -21.99 -0.27
C LEU A 110 -8.97 -21.75 1.18
N PHE A 111 -9.16 -20.48 1.58
CA PHE A 111 -9.67 -20.16 2.91
C PHE A 111 -11.06 -20.77 3.14
N GLY A 112 -11.97 -20.64 2.18
CA GLY A 112 -13.30 -21.23 2.27
C GLY A 112 -13.31 -22.76 2.27
N LYS A 113 -12.30 -23.39 1.66
CA LYS A 113 -12.22 -24.86 1.54
C LYS A 113 -11.48 -25.54 2.68
N HIS A 114 -10.43 -24.90 3.22
CA HIS A 114 -9.49 -25.54 4.16
C HIS A 114 -9.55 -25.00 5.59
N PHE A 115 -10.25 -23.89 5.81
CA PHE A 115 -10.39 -23.28 7.14
C PHE A 115 -11.85 -23.22 7.56
N THR A 116 -12.08 -23.59 8.82
CA THR A 116 -13.35 -23.36 9.51
C THR A 116 -13.56 -21.88 9.81
N VAL A 117 -14.81 -21.48 10.03
CA VAL A 117 -15.15 -20.08 10.38
C VAL A 117 -14.39 -19.64 11.64
N GLU A 118 -14.24 -20.53 12.62
CA GLU A 118 -13.52 -20.26 13.86
C GLU A 118 -11.99 -20.09 13.66
N GLU A 119 -11.40 -20.79 12.68
CA GLU A 119 -9.99 -20.58 12.30
C GLU A 119 -9.81 -19.27 11.54
N GLN A 120 -10.73 -18.93 10.63
CA GLN A 120 -10.72 -17.66 9.90
C GLN A 120 -10.85 -16.48 10.86
N ASP A 121 -11.76 -16.54 11.84
CA ASP A 121 -11.91 -15.51 12.87
C ASP A 121 -10.63 -15.29 13.68
N LYS A 122 -9.88 -16.36 13.97
CA LYS A 122 -8.57 -16.26 14.66
C LYS A 122 -7.51 -15.60 13.78
N ILE A 123 -7.47 -15.91 12.49
CA ILE A 123 -6.54 -15.31 11.54
C ILE A 123 -6.84 -13.81 11.41
N VAL A 124 -8.11 -13.46 11.15
CA VAL A 124 -8.57 -12.06 11.06
C VAL A 124 -8.29 -11.31 12.36
N GLY A 125 -8.53 -11.94 13.52
CA GLY A 125 -8.21 -11.34 14.82
C GLY A 125 -6.71 -11.07 15.02
N ARG A 126 -5.84 -11.97 14.58
CA ARG A 126 -4.38 -11.73 14.60
C ARG A 126 -3.96 -10.65 13.63
N ILE A 127 -4.55 -10.59 12.43
CA ILE A 127 -4.27 -9.53 11.44
C ILE A 127 -4.66 -8.18 12.01
N ILE A 128 -5.88 -8.04 12.54
CA ILE A 128 -6.34 -6.79 13.16
C ILE A 128 -5.48 -6.43 14.38
N GLY A 129 -5.10 -7.40 15.21
CA GLY A 129 -4.27 -7.14 16.40
C GLY A 129 -2.82 -6.75 16.11
N THR A 130 -2.27 -7.19 14.98
CA THR A 130 -0.91 -6.82 14.54
C THR A 130 -0.89 -5.60 13.65
N THR A 131 -2.02 -5.29 13.00
CA THR A 131 -2.21 -4.05 12.26
C THR A 131 -2.39 -2.91 13.24
N GLY A 132 -1.51 -1.91 13.20
CA GLY A 132 -1.57 -0.76 14.10
C GLY A 132 -2.92 -0.04 14.03
N ALA A 133 -3.38 0.48 15.17
CA ALA A 133 -4.68 1.16 15.28
C ALA A 133 -4.81 2.35 14.31
N GLU A 134 -3.70 2.99 13.94
CA GLU A 134 -3.65 4.09 12.97
C GLU A 134 -4.08 3.65 11.56
N VAL A 135 -3.64 2.46 11.14
CA VAL A 135 -3.99 1.88 9.82
C VAL A 135 -5.43 1.41 9.81
N LEU A 136 -5.91 0.82 10.92
CA LEU A 136 -7.31 0.41 11.04
C LEU A 136 -8.26 1.61 10.97
N GLN A 137 -7.90 2.73 11.61
CA GLN A 137 -8.70 3.96 11.56
C GLN A 137 -8.77 4.56 10.16
N SER A 138 -7.69 4.46 9.38
CA SER A 138 -7.69 4.97 8.01
C SER A 138 -8.42 4.03 7.04
N MET A 139 -8.38 2.70 7.25
CA MET A 139 -9.05 1.73 6.40
C MET A 139 -10.56 1.60 6.68
N LEU A 140 -11.00 1.68 7.94
CA LEU A 140 -12.40 1.48 8.34
C LEU A 140 -13.43 2.30 7.54
N PRO A 141 -13.24 3.63 7.33
CA PRO A 141 -14.17 4.43 6.54
C PRO A 141 -14.29 3.94 5.09
N TRP A 142 -13.22 3.41 4.52
CA TRP A 142 -13.19 2.95 3.14
C TRP A 142 -13.97 1.64 3.00
N VAL A 143 -13.72 0.68 3.89
CA VAL A 143 -14.40 -0.62 3.86
C VAL A 143 -15.89 -0.45 4.18
N THR A 144 -16.23 0.40 5.14
CA THR A 144 -17.65 0.69 5.44
C THR A 144 -18.36 1.37 4.26
N SER A 145 -17.70 2.28 3.54
CA SER A 145 -18.31 2.95 2.38
C SER A 145 -18.63 2.02 1.21
N ALA A 146 -17.89 0.92 1.07
CA ALA A 146 -18.08 -0.07 0.00
C ALA A 146 -19.19 -1.08 0.30
N LEU A 147 -19.65 -1.17 1.56
CA LEU A 147 -20.57 -2.20 2.03
C LEU A 147 -21.97 -1.64 2.29
N THR A 148 -22.98 -2.49 2.15
CA THR A 148 -24.35 -2.15 2.55
C THR A 148 -24.47 -2.03 4.06
N GLN A 149 -25.52 -1.34 4.55
CA GLN A 149 -25.69 -1.09 5.99
C GLN A 149 -25.74 -2.39 6.83
N ASP A 150 -26.32 -3.46 6.28
CA ASP A 150 -26.40 -4.76 6.95
C ASP A 150 -25.05 -5.48 7.00
N GLU A 151 -24.24 -5.36 5.95
CA GLU A 151 -22.88 -5.92 5.90
C GLU A 151 -21.92 -5.15 6.80
N GLN A 152 -22.05 -3.82 6.87
CA GLN A 152 -21.31 -2.99 7.81
C GLN A 152 -21.57 -3.41 9.26
N ASN A 153 -22.84 -3.65 9.62
CA ASN A 153 -23.20 -4.07 10.98
C ASN A 153 -22.59 -5.43 11.33
N LYS A 154 -22.68 -6.41 10.42
CA LYS A 154 -22.06 -7.74 10.61
C LYS A 154 -20.54 -7.64 10.73
N MET A 155 -19.90 -6.88 9.85
CA MET A 155 -18.45 -6.70 9.88
C MET A 155 -18.00 -6.00 11.17
N MET A 156 -18.71 -4.96 11.61
CA MET A 156 -18.42 -4.27 12.87
C MET A 156 -18.58 -5.18 14.09
N ASP A 157 -19.52 -6.13 14.06
CA ASP A 157 -19.68 -7.11 15.12
C ASP A 157 -18.54 -8.14 15.13
N THR A 158 -18.14 -8.66 13.97
CA THR A 158 -16.95 -9.53 13.83
C THR A 158 -15.68 -8.80 14.27
N TRP A 159 -15.52 -7.53 13.89
CA TRP A 159 -14.41 -6.70 14.32
C TRP A 159 -14.40 -6.54 15.83
N LYS A 160 -15.51 -6.12 16.46
CA LYS A 160 -15.60 -6.01 17.92
C LYS A 160 -15.27 -7.32 18.63
N GLN A 161 -15.65 -8.46 18.07
CA GLN A 161 -15.31 -9.78 18.62
C GLN A 161 -13.82 -10.11 18.46
N ALA A 162 -13.25 -9.82 17.29
CA ALA A 162 -11.83 -9.98 17.00
C ALA A 162 -10.97 -9.09 17.92
N THR A 163 -11.35 -7.83 18.09
CA THR A 163 -10.64 -6.85 18.92
C THR A 163 -10.74 -7.16 20.42
N LYS A 164 -11.84 -7.80 20.88
CA LYS A 164 -11.94 -8.27 22.28
C LYS A 164 -10.84 -9.27 22.65
N ASN A 165 -10.31 -10.00 21.68
CA ASN A 165 -9.24 -10.98 21.87
C ASN A 165 -7.85 -10.40 21.62
N THR A 166 -7.74 -9.20 21.06
CA THR A 166 -6.48 -8.47 20.92
C THR A 166 -6.29 -7.62 22.16
N MET A 167 -5.50 -8.10 23.12
CA MET A 167 -4.97 -7.19 24.13
C MET A 167 -4.06 -6.22 23.40
N PHE A 168 -4.57 -5.03 23.07
CA PHE A 168 -3.74 -3.87 22.78
C PHE A 168 -3.00 -3.55 24.07
N ASN A 169 -1.80 -4.11 24.21
CA ASN A 169 -0.82 -3.66 25.18
C ASN A 169 0.08 -2.62 24.53
#